data_AF-A0A936JIR4-F1
#
_entry.id   AF-A0A936JIR4-F1
#
_cell.length_a   1.000
_cell.length_b   1.000
_cell.length_c   1.000
_cell.angle_alpha   90.00
_cell.angle_beta   90.00
_cell.angle_gamma   90.00
#
_symmetry.space_group_name_H-M   'P 1'
#
loop_
_entity.id
_entity.type
_entity.pdbx_description
1 polymer ?
#
loop_
_entity_poly.entity_id
_entity_poly.type
_entity_poly.pdbx_seq_one_letter_code
_entity_poly.pdbx_strand_id
1 'polypeptide(L)'
;MSKKKPTQITERYYTNKLTNALLNGSPMSLARYQYELEEQIEELKVIMHEDNNDLLMTLTENSGDVAMLLILKDDSVYCNEDARDKLRDLWKESYEYNIQLIIPGMVEDLCVDCLPMFACMYVTQDEGT
;
A
#
# COMPACT_ATOMS: atom_id res chain seq x y z
N MET A 1 -10.90 4.81 -25.09
CA MET A 1 -9.47 5.18 -24.93
C MET A 1 -8.71 3.90 -24.69
N SER A 2 -7.77 3.52 -25.56
CA SER A 2 -6.97 2.30 -25.35
C SER A 2 -6.03 2.53 -24.17
N LYS A 3 -6.23 1.81 -23.06
CA LYS A 3 -5.23 1.72 -21.99
C LYS A 3 -3.94 1.21 -22.64
N LYS A 4 -2.87 2.01 -22.59
CA LYS A 4 -1.55 1.62 -23.10
C LYS A 4 -1.11 0.44 -22.23
N LYS A 5 -0.89 -0.73 -22.83
CA LYS A 5 -0.43 -1.89 -22.06
C LYS A 5 0.95 -1.55 -21.45
N PRO A 6 1.17 -1.83 -20.15
CA PRO A 6 2.48 -1.68 -19.52
C PRO A 6 3.54 -2.46 -20.30
N THR A 7 4.78 -1.95 -20.31
CA THR A 7 5.91 -2.71 -20.84
C THR A 7 6.54 -3.54 -19.74
N GLN A 8 7.08 -4.72 -20.07
CA GLN A 8 7.78 -5.59 -19.09
C GLN A 8 8.91 -4.86 -18.34
N ILE A 9 9.52 -3.83 -18.94
CA ILE A 9 10.57 -3.02 -18.29
C ILE A 9 9.99 -2.19 -17.14
N THR A 10 8.82 -1.57 -17.37
CA THR A 10 8.11 -0.76 -16.37
C THR A 10 7.61 -1.62 -15.21
N GLU A 11 6.99 -2.77 -15.49
CA GLU A 11 6.51 -3.70 -14.47
C GLU A 11 7.66 -4.19 -13.58
N ARG A 12 8.79 -4.58 -14.19
CA ARG A 12 9.98 -5.01 -13.46
C ARG A 12 10.57 -3.88 -12.62
N TYR A 13 10.54 -2.65 -13.12
CA TYR A 13 11.01 -1.48 -12.39
C TYR A 13 10.20 -1.27 -11.10
N TYR A 14 8.87 -1.20 -11.19
CA TYR A 14 8.03 -1.01 -10.02
C TYR A 14 8.08 -2.21 -9.07
N THR A 15 8.09 -3.44 -9.60
CA THR A 15 8.25 -4.65 -8.77
C THR A 15 9.49 -4.55 -7.88
N ASN A 16 10.63 -4.15 -8.46
CA ASN A 16 11.87 -3.97 -7.70
C ASN A 16 11.75 -2.85 -6.66
N LYS A 17 11.13 -1.72 -7.00
CA LYS A 17 10.95 -0.59 -6.09
C LYS A 17 10.08 -0.96 -4.89
N LEU A 18 8.92 -1.55 -5.13
CA LEU A 18 8.01 -1.96 -4.07
C LEU A 18 8.60 -3.08 -3.22
N THR A 19 9.26 -4.08 -3.84
CA THR A 19 9.98 -5.13 -3.11
C THR A 19 11.04 -4.54 -2.19
N ASN A 20 11.84 -3.59 -2.69
CA ASN A 20 12.90 -2.98 -1.90
C ASN A 20 12.36 -2.15 -0.74
N ALA A 21 11.30 -1.37 -0.95
CA ALA A 21 10.68 -0.55 0.08
C ALA A 21 9.95 -1.40 1.14
N LEU A 22 9.16 -2.38 0.72
CA LEU A 22 8.28 -3.13 1.63
C LEU A 22 9.02 -4.32 2.29
N LEU A 23 9.88 -5.04 1.55
CA LEU A 23 10.54 -6.25 2.07
C LEU A 23 11.99 -6.00 2.50
N ASN A 24 12.76 -5.24 1.74
CA ASN A 24 14.22 -5.11 1.97
C ASN A 24 14.61 -3.87 2.79
N GLY A 25 13.65 -3.15 3.35
CA GLY A 25 13.91 -2.03 4.27
C GLY A 25 14.50 -0.79 3.61
N SER A 26 14.37 -0.61 2.30
CA SER A 26 14.79 0.64 1.66
C SER A 26 13.99 1.82 2.23
N PRO A 27 14.63 2.99 2.41
CA PRO A 27 13.96 4.16 2.95
C PRO A 27 12.89 4.67 1.99
N MET A 28 11.78 5.13 2.56
CA MET A 28 10.69 5.79 1.86
C MET A 28 10.78 7.32 2.05
N SER A 29 10.17 8.06 1.13
CA SER A 29 10.33 9.51 1.04
C SER A 29 9.19 10.23 1.76
N LEU A 30 9.53 10.94 2.84
CA LEU A 30 8.57 11.78 3.56
C LEU A 30 8.06 12.95 2.69
N ALA A 31 8.94 13.57 1.90
CA ALA A 31 8.54 14.66 1.01
C ALA A 31 7.50 14.20 -0.03
N ARG A 32 7.63 12.96 -0.52
CA ARG A 32 6.65 12.34 -1.42
C ARG A 32 5.33 12.07 -0.72
N TYR A 33 5.37 11.53 0.51
CA TYR A 33 4.17 11.34 1.31
C TYR A 33 3.38 12.65 1.46
N GLN A 34 4.05 13.73 1.86
CA GLN A 34 3.43 15.04 2.05
C GLN A 34 2.84 15.61 0.76
N TYR A 35 3.51 15.39 -0.36
CA TYR A 35 3.07 15.94 -1.64
C TYR A 35 1.96 15.11 -2.32
N GLU A 36 1.96 13.79 -2.17
CA GLU A 36 1.11 12.90 -2.97
C GLU A 36 0.03 12.16 -2.17
N LEU A 37 0.25 11.93 -0.87
CA LEU A 37 -0.62 11.06 -0.05
C LEU A 37 -1.34 11.80 1.09
N GLU A 38 -0.75 12.87 1.65
CA GLU A 38 -1.31 13.58 2.80
C GLU A 38 -2.70 14.18 2.50
N GLU A 39 -2.89 14.75 1.31
CA GLU A 39 -4.18 15.31 0.89
C GLU A 39 -5.27 14.24 0.65
N GLN A 40 -4.87 12.98 0.45
CA GLN A 40 -5.80 11.88 0.15
C GLN A 40 -6.37 11.23 1.42
N ILE A 41 -5.83 11.52 2.61
CA ILE A 41 -6.15 10.79 3.85
C ILE A 41 -7.65 10.78 4.14
N GLU A 42 -8.32 11.94 4.04
CA GLU A 42 -9.73 12.04 4.39
C GLU A 42 -10.64 11.30 3.42
N GLU A 43 -10.33 11.30 2.12
CA GLU A 43 -11.07 10.51 1.12
C GLU A 43 -10.84 9.00 1.33
N LEU A 44 -9.60 8.60 1.61
CA LEU A 44 -9.25 7.21 1.87
C LEU A 44 -9.90 6.66 3.15
N LYS A 45 -10.07 7.49 4.19
CA LYS A 45 -10.87 7.10 5.38
C LYS A 45 -12.31 6.82 5.01
N VAL A 46 -12.93 7.65 4.16
CA VAL A 46 -14.30 7.41 3.69
C VAL A 46 -14.38 6.05 3.00
N ILE A 47 -13.48 5.77 2.05
CA ILE A 47 -13.42 4.48 1.35
C ILE A 47 -13.22 3.32 2.33
N MET A 48 -12.35 3.49 3.33
CA MET A 48 -12.12 2.48 4.36
C MET A 48 -13.40 2.11 5.12
N HIS A 49 -14.19 3.12 5.52
CA HIS A 49 -15.42 2.93 6.28
C HIS A 49 -16.59 2.44 5.45
N GLU A 50 -16.70 2.84 4.18
CA GLU A 50 -17.76 2.40 3.26
C GLU A 50 -17.81 0.87 3.14
N ASP A 51 -16.64 0.24 3.09
CA ASP A 51 -16.48 -1.20 2.95
C ASP A 51 -16.19 -1.91 4.28
N ASN A 52 -16.22 -1.20 5.42
CA ASN A 52 -15.92 -1.69 6.77
C ASN A 52 -14.58 -2.46 6.83
N ASN A 53 -13.58 -1.96 6.10
CA ASN A 53 -12.25 -2.55 6.07
C ASN A 53 -11.54 -2.38 7.41
N ASP A 54 -10.66 -3.32 7.76
CA ASP A 54 -9.86 -3.21 8.99
C ASP A 54 -8.53 -2.50 8.75
N LEU A 55 -8.04 -2.54 7.51
CA LEU A 55 -6.92 -1.72 7.05
C LEU A 55 -7.12 -1.27 5.61
N LEU A 56 -6.59 -0.09 5.30
CA LEU A 56 -6.38 0.40 3.95
C LEU A 56 -4.92 0.84 3.80
N MET A 57 -4.28 0.36 2.75
CA MET A 57 -2.91 0.71 2.36
C MET A 57 -2.93 1.33 0.97
N THR A 58 -2.16 2.40 0.81
CA THR A 58 -1.81 2.94 -0.50
C THR A 58 -0.34 3.33 -0.54
N LEU A 59 0.22 3.44 -1.74
CA LEU A 59 1.59 3.85 -1.96
C LEU A 59 1.73 4.57 -3.29
N THR A 60 2.82 5.29 -3.47
CA THR A 60 3.20 5.90 -4.74
C THR A 60 4.67 5.59 -5.02
N GLU A 61 5.02 5.56 -6.30
CA GLU A 61 6.40 5.54 -6.77
C GLU A 61 6.57 6.64 -7.80
N ASN A 62 7.53 7.54 -7.59
CA ASN A 62 7.87 8.55 -8.57
C ASN A 62 9.36 8.83 -8.56
N SER A 63 9.99 8.71 -9.74
CA SER A 63 11.39 9.05 -9.99
C SER A 63 12.38 8.29 -9.09
N GLY A 64 11.99 7.13 -8.58
CA GLY A 64 12.82 6.28 -7.74
C GLY A 64 12.44 6.26 -6.26
N ASP A 65 11.60 7.20 -5.83
CA ASP A 65 11.19 7.36 -4.44
C ASP A 65 9.82 6.71 -4.22
N VAL A 66 9.73 5.88 -3.18
CA VAL A 66 8.47 5.27 -2.73
C VAL A 66 7.97 6.04 -1.52
N ALA A 67 6.66 6.28 -1.43
CA ALA A 67 5.99 6.70 -0.22
C ALA A 67 4.78 5.82 0.03
N MET A 68 4.43 5.65 1.30
CA MET A 68 3.39 4.73 1.72
C MET A 68 2.51 5.37 2.80
N LEU A 69 1.23 5.03 2.75
CA LEU A 69 0.22 5.40 3.73
C LEU A 69 -0.55 4.15 4.16
N LEU A 70 -0.77 4.02 5.46
CA LEU A 70 -1.61 3.01 6.07
C LEU A 70 -2.65 3.69 6.97
N ILE A 71 -3.91 3.30 6.80
CA ILE A 71 -5.03 3.72 7.63
C ILE A 71 -5.62 2.48 8.29
N LEU A 72 -5.87 2.55 9.59
CA LEU A 72 -6.51 1.51 10.37
C LEU A 72 -7.95 1.92 10.73
N LYS A 73 -8.75 0.93 11.14
CA LYS A 73 -10.20 1.09 11.40
C LYS A 73 -10.55 2.12 12.46
N ASP A 74 -9.62 2.39 13.36
CA ASP A 74 -9.74 3.44 14.39
C ASP A 74 -9.32 4.82 13.88
N ASP A 75 -9.21 5.00 12.55
CA ASP A 75 -8.70 6.18 11.86
C ASP A 75 -7.23 6.51 12.13
N SER A 76 -6.48 5.61 12.78
CA SER A 76 -5.04 5.79 12.94
C SER A 76 -4.33 5.79 11.59
N VAL A 77 -3.50 6.81 11.38
CA VAL A 77 -2.72 7.03 10.16
C VAL A 77 -1.25 6.78 10.45
N TYR A 78 -0.62 5.95 9.62
CA TYR A 78 0.82 5.70 9.65
C TYR A 78 1.40 6.00 8.27
N CYS A 79 2.63 6.49 8.21
CA CYS A 79 3.32 6.78 6.96
C CYS A 79 4.65 6.03 6.86
N ASN A 80 5.07 5.71 5.64
CA ASN A 80 6.39 5.20 5.32
C ASN A 80 6.86 4.06 6.25
N GLU A 81 8.01 4.21 6.91
CA GLU A 81 8.56 3.20 7.82
C GLU A 81 7.59 2.82 8.93
N ASP A 82 6.89 3.78 9.54
CA ASP A 82 5.91 3.51 10.59
C ASP A 82 4.73 2.68 10.05
N ALA A 83 4.31 2.94 8.81
CA ALA A 83 3.28 2.14 8.14
C ALA A 83 3.75 0.71 7.87
N ARG A 84 4.99 0.57 7.37
CA ARG A 84 5.61 -0.74 7.10
C ARG A 84 5.76 -1.57 8.36
N ASP A 85 6.23 -0.96 9.44
CA ASP A 85 6.44 -1.62 10.72
C ASP A 85 5.09 -2.00 11.35
N LYS A 86 4.10 -1.11 11.27
CA LYS A 86 2.74 -1.41 11.73
C LYS A 86 2.11 -2.60 11.00
N LEU A 87 2.27 -2.70 9.69
CA LEU A 87 1.80 -3.86 8.93
C LEU A 87 2.54 -5.14 9.31
N ARG A 88 3.84 -5.05 9.56
CA ARG A 88 4.65 -6.19 10.01
C ARG A 88 4.16 -6.70 11.36
N ASP A 89 3.80 -5.80 12.27
CA ASP A 89 3.21 -6.15 13.57
C ASP A 89 1.82 -6.80 13.43
N LEU A 90 1.00 -6.27 12.52
CA LEU A 90 -0.36 -6.78 12.28
C LEU A 90 -0.35 -8.16 11.61
N TRP A 91 0.46 -8.36 10.58
CA TRP A 91 0.51 -9.61 9.81
C TRP A 91 1.51 -10.64 10.35
N LYS A 92 2.45 -10.22 11.21
CA LYS A 92 3.45 -11.08 11.85
C LYS A 92 4.18 -11.96 10.82
N GLU A 93 4.17 -13.27 11.02
CA GLU A 93 4.83 -14.26 10.16
C GLU A 93 4.27 -14.27 8.72
N SER A 94 3.03 -13.80 8.52
CA SER A 94 2.41 -13.72 7.20
C SER A 94 2.80 -12.47 6.41
N TYR A 95 3.56 -11.54 6.99
CA TYR A 95 3.87 -10.25 6.36
C TYR A 95 4.51 -10.40 4.98
N GLU A 96 5.60 -11.18 4.87
CA GLU A 96 6.32 -11.31 3.61
C GLU A 96 5.47 -11.96 2.52
N TYR A 97 4.73 -13.01 2.89
CA TYR A 97 3.82 -13.70 1.99
C TYR A 97 2.72 -12.77 1.48
N ASN A 98 2.08 -12.01 2.37
CA ASN A 98 1.02 -11.06 2.01
C ASN A 98 1.54 -9.96 1.09
N ILE A 99 2.70 -9.38 1.39
CA ILE A 99 3.31 -8.35 0.53
C ILE A 99 3.63 -8.90 -0.88
N GLN A 100 4.16 -10.12 -0.97
CA GLN A 100 4.45 -10.76 -2.26
C GLN A 100 3.18 -11.01 -3.08
N LEU A 101 2.04 -11.29 -2.43
CA LEU A 101 0.77 -11.47 -3.11
C LEU A 101 0.17 -10.17 -3.66
N ILE A 102 0.35 -9.05 -2.95
CA ILE A 102 -0.28 -7.77 -3.33
C ILE A 102 0.56 -6.93 -4.29
N ILE A 103 1.90 -7.07 -4.27
CA ILE A 103 2.80 -6.30 -5.14
C ILE A 103 2.40 -6.35 -6.62
N PRO A 104 2.05 -7.51 -7.22
CA PRO A 104 1.66 -7.56 -8.62
C PRO A 104 0.49 -6.62 -8.97
N GLY A 105 -0.55 -6.60 -8.14
CA GLY A 105 -1.70 -5.69 -8.36
C GLY A 105 -1.31 -4.22 -8.21
N MET A 106 -0.50 -3.88 -7.21
CA MET A 106 0.00 -2.52 -7.05
C MET A 106 0.88 -2.06 -8.22
N VAL A 107 1.68 -2.96 -8.78
CA VAL A 107 2.50 -2.69 -9.97
C VAL A 107 1.62 -2.44 -11.19
N GLU A 108 0.54 -3.21 -11.36
CA GLU A 108 -0.42 -2.99 -12.44
C GLU A 108 -1.03 -1.59 -12.36
N ASP A 109 -1.43 -1.14 -11.17
CA ASP A 109 -1.98 0.20 -10.93
C ASP A 109 -0.95 1.31 -11.23
N LEU A 110 0.28 1.20 -10.71
CA LEU A 110 1.35 2.17 -10.98
C LEU A 110 1.70 2.25 -12.47
N CYS A 111 1.61 1.14 -13.21
CA CYS A 111 1.90 1.13 -14.63
C CYS A 111 0.86 1.86 -15.49
N VAL A 112 -0.33 2.12 -14.94
CA VAL A 112 -1.41 2.85 -15.62
C VAL A 112 -1.72 4.19 -14.96
N ASP A 113 -0.76 4.72 -14.20
CA ASP A 113 -0.85 5.98 -13.46
C ASP A 113 -2.08 6.03 -12.52
N CYS A 114 -2.45 4.88 -11.95
CA CYS A 114 -3.49 4.75 -10.96
C CYS A 114 -2.87 4.61 -9.57
N LEU A 115 -3.48 5.25 -8.56
CA LEU A 115 -3.04 5.11 -7.18
C LEU A 115 -3.35 3.68 -6.70
N PRO A 116 -2.32 2.86 -6.37
CA PRO A 116 -2.53 1.54 -5.82
C PRO A 116 -3.26 1.60 -4.50
N MET A 117 -4.31 0.80 -4.36
CA MET A 117 -5.03 0.66 -3.10
C MET A 117 -5.20 -0.81 -2.77
N PHE A 118 -4.84 -1.16 -1.55
CA PHE A 118 -5.11 -2.47 -0.98
C PHE A 118 -5.88 -2.28 0.31
N ALA A 119 -7.08 -2.83 0.37
CA ALA A 119 -7.88 -2.85 1.58
C ALA A 119 -8.23 -4.29 1.92
N CYS A 120 -8.28 -4.61 3.21
CA CYS A 120 -8.77 -5.91 3.63
C CYS A 120 -9.54 -5.84 4.95
N MET A 121 -10.52 -6.73 5.06
CA MET A 121 -11.11 -7.12 6.32
C MET A 121 -10.32 -8.31 6.87
N TYR A 122 -9.91 -8.24 8.13
CA TYR A 122 -9.61 -9.43 8.89
C TYR A 122 -10.93 -10.17 9.07
N VAL A 123 -11.02 -11.37 8.51
CA VAL A 123 -12.06 -12.31 8.96
C VAL A 123 -11.65 -12.68 10.38
N THR A 124 -12.15 -11.95 11.38
CA THR A 124 -12.14 -12.44 12.75
C THR A 124 -12.81 -13.80 12.68
N GLN A 125 -12.07 -14.86 12.98
CA GLN A 125 -12.73 -16.10 13.37
C GLN A 125 -13.65 -15.68 14.52
N ASP A 126 -14.96 -15.81 14.31
CA ASP A 126 -15.92 -15.70 15.41
C ASP A 126 -15.35 -16.56 16.54
N GLU A 127 -14.91 -15.92 17.61
CA GLU A 127 -14.68 -16.57 18.89
C GLU A 127 -16.07 -17.05 19.33
N GLY A 128 -16.45 -18.21 18.80
CA GLY A 128 -17.69 -18.90 19.14
C GLY A 128 -17.74 -19.02 20.65
N THR A 129 -18.62 -18.22 21.25
CA THR A 129 -18.91 -18.25 22.69
C THR A 129 -19.85 -19.41 22.99
#